data_AF-A0A1X7UBW9-F1
#
_entry.id   AF-A0A1X7UBW9-F1
#
_cell.length_a   1.000
_cell.length_b   1.000
_cell.length_c   1.000
_cell.angle_alpha   90.00
_cell.angle_beta   90.00
_cell.angle_gamma   90.00
#
_symmetry.space_group_name_H-M   'P 1'
#
loop_
_entity.id
_entity.type
_entity.pdbx_description
1 polymer ?
#
loop_
_entity_poly.entity_id
_entity_poly.type
_entity_poly.pdbx_seq_one_letter_code
_entity_poly.pdbx_strand_id
1 'polypeptide(L)'
;MVISALRPVYAVLWLISAFLSVSAVFIILGLVYMGFIMIIVYVGAIAILFLFVMMMLDQGKEEARTPIVNLIPMGMIVGIACLWVAAAGGEG
;
A
#
# COMPACT_ATOMS: atom_id res chain seq x y z
N MET A 1 3.87 -3.31 2.69
CA MET A 1 3.73 -1.84 2.59
C MET A 1 3.69 -1.32 1.15
N VAL A 2 4.26 -2.03 0.16
CA VAL A 2 4.26 -1.59 -1.26
C VAL A 2 2.88 -1.24 -1.83
N ILE A 3 1.86 -2.06 -1.56
CA ILE A 3 0.48 -1.86 -2.09
C ILE A 3 -0.34 -0.85 -1.28
N SER A 4 0.08 -0.55 -0.05
CA SER A 4 -0.68 0.30 0.89
C SER A 4 -0.25 1.76 0.87
N ALA A 5 0.84 2.11 0.17
CA ALA A 5 1.37 3.47 0.14
C ALA A 5 0.52 4.38 -0.76
N LEU A 6 0.03 5.49 -0.21
CA LEU A 6 -0.80 6.47 -0.93
C LEU A 6 -0.02 7.23 -2.01
N ARG A 7 1.30 7.41 -1.83
CA ARG A 7 2.15 8.02 -2.84
C ARG A 7 3.02 6.97 -3.52
N PRO A 8 3.02 6.91 -4.87
CA PRO A 8 3.73 5.91 -5.64
C PRO A 8 5.25 5.90 -5.39
N VAL A 9 5.86 7.05 -5.10
CA VAL A 9 7.29 7.14 -4.74
C VAL A 9 7.62 6.28 -3.51
N TYR A 10 6.80 6.35 -2.45
CA TYR A 10 7.03 5.53 -1.26
C TYR A 10 6.79 4.04 -1.52
N ALA A 11 5.87 3.69 -2.42
CA ALA A 11 5.67 2.30 -2.84
C ALA A 11 6.95 1.74 -3.49
N VAL A 12 7.59 2.49 -4.39
CA VAL A 12 8.82 2.07 -5.05
C VAL A 12 10.00 1.99 -4.09
N LEU A 13 10.12 2.91 -3.13
CA LEU A 13 11.14 2.79 -2.07
C LEU A 13 10.98 1.49 -1.26
N TRP A 14 9.74 1.12 -0.93
CA TRP A 14 9.44 -0.16 -0.29
C TRP A 14 9.73 -1.36 -1.20
N LEU A 15 9.55 -1.23 -2.51
CA LEU A 15 9.90 -2.26 -3.50
C LEU A 15 11.42 -2.49 -3.55
N ILE A 16 12.21 -1.42 -3.57
CA ILE A 16 13.68 -1.47 -3.51
C ILE A 16 14.13 -2.20 -2.25
N SER A 17 13.56 -1.83 -1.09
CA SER A 17 13.86 -2.50 0.18
C SER A 17 13.51 -3.99 0.14
N ALA A 18 12.40 -4.39 -0.49
CA ALA A 18 12.01 -5.78 -0.61
C ALA A 18 13.04 -6.58 -1.45
N PHE A 19 13.46 -6.06 -2.60
CA PHE A 19 14.49 -6.72 -3.41
C PHE A 19 15.84 -6.79 -2.70
N LEU A 20 16.20 -5.77 -1.92
CA LEU A 20 17.41 -5.80 -1.11
C LEU A 20 17.35 -6.90 -0.04
N SER A 21 16.21 -7.06 0.64
CA SER A 21 16.02 -8.17 1.59
C SER A 21 16.14 -9.53 0.93
N VAL A 22 15.56 -9.71 -0.26
CA VAL A 22 15.68 -10.99 -0.99
C VAL A 22 17.13 -11.24 -1.41
N SER A 23 17.85 -10.23 -1.90
CA SER A 23 19.27 -10.35 -2.22
C SER A 23 20.11 -10.72 -1.00
N ALA A 24 19.82 -10.15 0.17
CA ALA A 24 20.52 -10.50 1.41
C ALA A 24 20.33 -11.98 1.75
N VAL A 25 19.13 -12.52 1.58
CA VAL A 25 18.85 -13.96 1.76
C VAL A 25 19.66 -14.82 0.79
N PHE A 26 19.75 -14.44 -0.49
CA PHE A 26 20.57 -15.16 -1.48
C PHE A 26 22.06 -15.17 -1.12
N ILE A 27 22.59 -14.06 -0.59
CA ILE A 27 23.99 -13.98 -0.16
C ILE A 27 24.24 -14.91 1.03
N ILE A 28 23.34 -14.95 2.01
CA ILE A 28 23.46 -15.84 3.20
C ILE A 28 23.41 -17.32 2.80
N LEU A 29 22.61 -17.67 1.78
CA LEU A 29 22.52 -19.03 1.25
C LEU A 29 23.77 -19.45 0.44
N GLY A 30 24.73 -18.56 0.21
CA GLY A 30 25.92 -18.80 -0.61
C GLY A 30 25.70 -18.63 -2.11
N LEU A 31 24.52 -18.17 -2.55
CA LEU A 31 24.20 -17.89 -3.95
C LEU A 31 24.65 -16.48 -4.35
N VAL A 32 25.95 -16.23 -4.23
CA VAL A 32 26.55 -14.90 -4.38
C VAL A 32 26.31 -14.31 -5.78
N TYR A 33 26.41 -15.12 -6.84
CA TYR A 33 26.16 -14.68 -8.21
C TYR A 33 24.72 -14.20 -8.43
N MET A 34 23.73 -14.94 -7.92
CA MET A 34 22.33 -14.55 -8.02
C MET A 34 22.01 -13.32 -7.17
N GLY A 35 22.61 -13.20 -5.98
CA GLY A 35 22.50 -12.00 -5.15
C GLY A 35 22.99 -10.75 -5.89
N PHE A 36 24.15 -10.83 -6.53
CA PHE A 36 24.67 -9.70 -7.32
C PHE A 36 23.80 -9.35 -8.52
N ILE A 37 23.27 -10.33 -9.26
CA ILE A 37 22.32 -10.06 -10.34
C ILE A 37 21.06 -9.39 -9.81
N MET A 38 20.57 -9.81 -8.64
CA MET A 38 19.42 -9.18 -7.99
C MET A 38 19.68 -7.70 -7.70
N ILE A 39 20.85 -7.37 -7.17
CA ILE A 39 21.20 -5.97 -6.89
C ILE A 39 21.37 -5.17 -8.19
N ILE A 40 22.12 -5.67 -9.16
CA ILE A 40 22.46 -4.89 -10.36
C ILE A 40 21.25 -4.72 -11.27
N VAL A 41 20.54 -5.81 -11.58
CA VAL A 41 19.46 -5.79 -12.58
C VAL A 41 18.14 -5.35 -11.95
N TYR A 42 17.74 -5.94 -10.82
CA TYR A 42 16.43 -5.65 -10.24
C TYR A 42 16.44 -4.36 -9.44
N VAL A 43 17.37 -4.19 -8.51
CA VAL A 43 17.47 -2.94 -7.72
C VAL A 43 18.02 -1.81 -8.58
N GLY A 44 19.10 -2.06 -9.33
CA GLY A 44 19.82 -1.03 -10.09
C GLY A 44 19.13 -0.59 -11.38
N ALA A 45 18.69 -1.51 -12.24
CA ALA A 45 18.05 -1.12 -13.50
C ALA A 45 16.53 -0.96 -13.33
N ILE A 46 15.83 -2.04 -12.97
CA ILE A 46 14.36 -2.09 -13.03
C ILE A 46 13.72 -1.15 -12.01
N ALA A 47 14.13 -1.21 -10.74
CA ALA A 47 13.51 -0.41 -9.68
C ALA A 47 13.84 1.08 -9.78
N ILE A 48 15.05 1.45 -10.25
CA ILE A 48 15.41 2.86 -10.50
C ILE A 48 14.64 3.42 -11.71
N LEU A 49 14.49 2.64 -12.79
CA LEU A 49 13.63 3.02 -13.91
C LEU A 49 12.18 3.25 -13.45
N PHE A 50 11.67 2.36 -12.60
CA PHE A 50 10.35 2.51 -12.01
C PHE A 50 10.25 3.75 -11.12
N LEU A 51 11.29 4.06 -10.34
CA LEU A 51 11.34 5.26 -9.50
C LEU A 51 11.31 6.53 -10.36
N PHE A 52 12.04 6.55 -11.47
CA PHE A 52 12.05 7.67 -12.41
C PHE A 52 10.67 7.88 -13.06
N VAL A 53 10.06 6.81 -13.56
CA VAL A 53 8.72 6.85 -14.15
C VAL A 53 7.68 7.29 -13.13
N MET A 54 7.69 6.70 -11.95
CA MET A 54 6.72 7.00 -10.90
C MET A 54 6.85 8.43 -10.39
N MET A 55 8.07 8.99 -10.36
CA MET A 55 8.28 10.38 -9.99
C MET A 55 7.76 11.36 -11.05
N MET A 56 7.89 11.04 -12.35
CA MET A 56 7.25 11.84 -13.40
C MET A 56 5.72 11.73 -13.37
N LEU A 57 5.20 10.58 -12.95
CA LEU A 57 3.76 10.32 -12.86
C LEU A 57 3.13 10.81 -11.54
N ASP A 58 3.93 11.19 -10.54
CA ASP A 58 3.46 11.66 -9.24
C ASP A 58 2.95 13.11 -9.35
N GLN A 59 1.83 13.29 -10.05
CA GLN A 59 1.05 14.51 -10.02
C GLN A 59 0.12 14.40 -8.82
N GLY A 60 0.50 15.08 -7.74
CA GLY A 60 -0.18 15.03 -6.46
C GLY A 60 -1.69 15.08 -6.64
N LYS A 61 -2.38 14.00 -6.25
CA LYS A 61 -3.84 14.01 -6.14
C LYS A 61 -4.19 15.03 -5.07
N GLU A 62 -4.52 16.24 -5.50
CA GLU A 62 -5.37 17.17 -4.75
C GLU A 62 -6.70 16.44 -4.59
N GLU A 63 -6.76 15.62 -3.55
CA GLU A 63 -8.00 15.03 -3.10
C GLU A 63 -8.84 16.19 -2.59
N ALA A 64 -9.69 16.71 -3.47
CA ALA A 64 -10.90 17.41 -3.11
C ALA A 64 -11.60 16.54 -2.07
N ARG A 65 -11.36 16.84 -0.80
CA ARG A 65 -12.02 16.21 0.33
C ARG A 65 -13.49 16.54 0.22
N THR A 66 -14.23 15.74 -0.52
CA THR A 66 -15.65 15.60 -0.29
C THR A 66 -15.79 15.18 1.18
N PRO A 67 -16.69 15.82 1.95
CA PRO A 67 -16.82 15.58 3.38
C PRO A 67 -17.46 14.21 3.63
N ILE A 68 -16.70 13.13 3.43
CA ILE A 68 -17.06 11.75 3.85
C ILE A 68 -17.30 11.70 5.37
N VAL A 69 -16.77 12.69 6.11
CA VAL A 69 -16.99 12.89 7.55
C VAL A 69 -18.47 13.09 7.91
N ASN A 70 -19.32 13.53 6.98
CA ASN A 70 -20.75 13.74 7.24
C ASN A 70 -21.61 12.48 7.02
N LEU A 71 -21.07 11.45 6.38
CA LEU A 71 -21.75 10.16 6.21
C LEU A 71 -21.59 9.25 7.44
N ILE A 72 -20.47 9.37 8.17
CA ILE A 72 -20.19 8.62 9.41
C ILE A 72 -21.28 8.81 10.49
N PRO A 73 -21.72 10.04 10.84
CA PRO A 73 -22.80 10.21 11.81
C PRO A 73 -24.13 9.65 11.31
N MET A 74 -24.43 9.79 10.01
CA MET A 74 -25.66 9.26 9.42
C MET A 74 -25.70 7.73 9.44
N GLY A 75 -24.59 7.07 9.10
CA GLY A 75 -24.47 5.60 9.14
C GLY A 75 -24.54 5.03 10.55
N MET A 76 -23.99 5.74 11.54
CA MET A 76 -24.06 5.33 12.95
C MET A 76 -25.50 5.37 13.48
N ILE A 77 -26.28 6.40 13.12
CA ILE A 77 -27.70 6.51 13.52
C ILE A 77 -28.52 5.37 12.93
N VAL A 78 -28.34 5.06 11.64
CA VAL A 78 -29.07 3.96 10.98
C VAL A 78 -28.68 2.60 11.57
N GLY A 79 -27.39 2.37 11.86
CA GLY A 79 -26.91 1.15 12.49
C GLY A 79 -27.50 0.92 13.89
N ILE A 80 -27.53 1.97 14.73
CA ILE A 80 -28.13 1.91 16.07
C ILE A 80 -29.63 1.68 15.98
N ALA A 81 -30.34 2.38 15.08
CA ALA A 81 -31.77 2.21 14.90
C ALA A 81 -32.11 0.77 14.44
N CYS A 82 -31.33 0.20 13.53
CA CYS A 82 -31.53 -1.17 13.05
C CYS A 82 -31.28 -2.21 14.15
N LEU A 83 -30.23 -2.04 14.97
CA LEU A 83 -29.98 -2.89 16.14
C LEU A 83 -31.10 -2.80 17.18
N TRP A 84 -31.61 -1.58 17.41
CA TRP A 84 -32.71 -1.36 18.35
C TRP A 84 -34.00 -2.00 17.86
N VAL A 85 -34.32 -1.90 16.57
CA VAL A 85 -35.46 -2.56 15.93
C VAL A 85 -35.33 -4.09 15.96
N ALA A 86 -34.14 -4.63 15.67
CA ALA A 86 -33.90 -6.07 15.73
C ALA A 86 -34.04 -6.63 17.16
N ALA A 87 -33.57 -5.87 18.18
CA ALA A 87 -33.74 -6.24 19.58
C ALA A 87 -35.21 -6.16 20.04
N ALA A 88 -35.99 -5.19 19.52
CA ALA A 88 -37.41 -5.03 19.85
C ALA A 88 -38.34 -6.04 19.15
N GLY A 89 -37.87 -6.73 18.10
CA GLY A 89 -38.66 -7.70 17.32
C GLY A 89 -38.52 -9.16 17.76
N GLY A 90 -37.80 -9.45 18.85
CA GLY A 90 -37.47 -10.82 19.30
C GLY A 90 -38.39 -11.44 20.35
N GLU A 91 -39.52 -10.82 20.70
CA GLU A 91 -40.42 -11.27 21.77
C GLU A 91 -41.87 -11.53 21.30
N GLY A 92 -42.05 -12.11 20.10
CA GLY A 92 -43.35 -12.49 19.55
C GLY A 92 -43.42 -13.95 19.15
#